data_AF-A8MC35-F1
#
_entry.id   AF-A8MC35-F1
#
_cell.length_a   1.000
_cell.length_b   1.000
_cell.length_c   1.000
_cell.angle_alpha   90.00
_cell.angle_beta   90.00
_cell.angle_gamma   90.00
#
_symmetry.space_group_name_H-M   'P 1'
#
loop_
_entity.id
_entity.type
_entity.pdbx_description
1 polymer ?
#
loop_
_entity_poly.entity_id
_entity_poly.type
_entity_poly.pdbx_seq_one_letter_code
_entity_poly.pdbx_strand_id
1 'polypeptide(L)'
;MNYLAILPAAGSVLMAYYTYENSRRINACLPGVFNCELFSFLVPRRIRLAMAVGAMVTLALMAFLILINLYLYVIVLSLIGLVIGMYGVYLQVRKGAYCLYCLTTDVILFVMFILSVLRVV
;
A
#
# COMPACT_ATOMS: atom_id res chain seq x y z
N MET A 1 -8.43 18.94 13.59
CA MET A 1 -7.61 18.31 12.52
C MET A 1 -7.67 16.80 12.71
N ASN A 2 -8.14 16.05 11.70
CA ASN A 2 -8.20 14.59 11.77
C ASN A 2 -6.78 14.02 11.62
N TYR A 3 -6.10 13.74 12.73
CA TYR A 3 -4.77 13.09 12.74
C TYR A 3 -4.75 11.75 11.96
N LEU A 4 -5.93 11.15 11.77
CA LEU A 4 -6.17 9.99 10.92
C LEU A 4 -5.72 10.17 9.46
N ALA A 5 -5.69 11.40 8.93
CA ALA A 5 -5.26 11.66 7.55
C ALA A 5 -3.72 11.55 7.36
N ILE A 6 -2.95 11.57 8.45
CA ILE A 6 -1.49 11.49 8.40
C ILE A 6 -1.04 10.09 7.96
N LEU A 7 -1.74 9.04 8.41
CA LEU A 7 -1.42 7.65 8.08
C LEU A 7 -1.47 7.36 6.56
N PRO A 8 -2.57 7.64 5.85
CA PRO A 8 -2.65 7.42 4.41
C PRO A 8 -1.76 8.40 3.63
N ALA A 9 -1.52 9.61 4.15
CA ALA A 9 -0.55 10.54 3.55
C ALA A 9 0.90 10.02 3.66
N ALA A 10 1.29 9.45 4.80
CA ALA A 10 2.60 8.81 4.94
C ALA A 10 2.73 7.58 4.03
N GLY A 11 1.66 6.77 3.93
CA GLY A 11 1.61 5.63 3.01
C GLY A 11 1.74 6.02 1.53
N SER A 12 1.15 7.15 1.11
CA SER A 12 1.27 7.63 -0.27
C SER A 12 2.69 8.10 -0.59
N VAL A 13 3.36 8.79 0.35
CA VAL A 13 4.78 9.17 0.22
C VAL A 13 5.68 7.94 0.13
N LEU A 14 5.42 6.92 0.94
CA LEU A 14 6.17 5.67 0.93
C LEU A 14 6.03 4.93 -0.41
N MET A 15 4.82 4.92 -1.00
CA MET A 15 4.64 4.36 -2.35
C MET A 15 5.21 5.24 -3.46
N ALA A 16 5.16 6.57 -3.32
CA ALA A 16 5.84 7.47 -4.25
C ALA A 16 7.35 7.18 -4.28
N TYR A 17 7.97 6.99 -3.11
CA TYR A 17 9.36 6.59 -3.01
C TYR A 17 9.63 5.22 -3.67
N TYR A 18 8.79 4.21 -3.38
CA TYR A 18 8.92 2.90 -4.03
C TYR A 18 8.76 2.95 -5.56
N THR A 19 7.86 3.79 -6.09
CA THR A 19 7.72 4.00 -7.55
C THR A 19 8.98 4.63 -8.13
N TYR A 20 9.57 5.61 -7.45
CA TYR A 20 10.81 6.26 -7.86
C TYR A 20 11.98 5.27 -7.89
N GLU A 21 12.16 4.47 -6.84
CA GLU A 21 13.21 3.43 -6.79
C GLU A 21 13.05 2.40 -7.90
N ASN A 22 11.83 1.90 -8.08
CA ASN A 22 11.52 0.94 -9.12
C ASN A 22 11.69 1.55 -10.53
N SER A 23 11.56 2.88 -10.69
CA SER A 23 11.85 3.60 -11.93
C SER A 23 13.35 3.74 -12.22
N ARG A 24 14.18 3.91 -11.17
CA ARG A 24 15.64 4.09 -11.28
C ARG A 24 16.47 2.80 -11.20
N ARG A 25 15.83 1.63 -11.04
CA ARG A 25 16.51 0.33 -10.87
C ARG A 25 17.36 0.24 -9.59
N ILE A 26 17.03 1.04 -8.58
CA ILE A 26 17.70 0.98 -7.28
C ILE A 26 16.94 -0.04 -6.44
N ASN A 27 17.53 -1.21 -6.18
CA ASN A 27 16.95 -2.21 -5.28
C ASN A 27 17.31 -1.84 -3.83
N ALA A 28 16.60 -0.89 -3.23
CA ALA A 28 16.86 -0.47 -1.84
C ALA A 28 16.05 -1.26 -0.80
N CYS A 29 15.34 -2.31 -1.19
CA CYS A 29 14.81 -3.23 -0.17
C CYS A 29 15.98 -3.83 0.62
N LEU A 30 15.89 -3.81 1.95
CA LEU A 30 16.94 -4.32 2.82
C LEU A 30 17.40 -5.73 2.36
N PRO A 31 18.69 -5.89 1.99
CA PRO A 31 19.23 -7.20 1.68
C PRO A 31 19.23 -8.07 2.95
N GLY A 32 18.70 -9.28 2.86
CA GLY A 32 18.86 -10.33 3.88
C GLY A 32 17.57 -10.94 4.45
N VAL A 33 16.52 -10.15 4.70
CA VAL A 33 15.27 -10.66 5.36
C VAL A 33 14.06 -10.64 4.42
N PHE A 34 13.99 -9.63 3.57
CA PHE A 34 12.92 -9.47 2.58
C PHE A 34 13.56 -9.60 1.20
N ASN A 35 13.50 -10.79 0.60
CA ASN A 35 14.03 -11.11 -0.74
C ASN A 35 13.30 -10.33 -1.87
N CYS A 36 13.30 -9.00 -1.83
CA CYS A 36 12.71 -8.15 -2.86
C CYS A 36 13.40 -8.33 -4.22
N GLU A 37 14.67 -8.77 -4.24
CA GLU A 37 15.38 -9.09 -5.48
C GLU A 37 14.69 -10.22 -6.26
N LEU A 38 14.20 -11.25 -5.55
CA LEU A 38 13.39 -12.33 -6.13
C LEU A 38 12.00 -11.83 -6.57
N PHE A 39 11.36 -10.96 -5.78
CA PHE A 39 10.06 -10.39 -6.17
C PHE A 39 10.18 -9.53 -7.45
N SER A 40 11.33 -8.88 -7.63
CA SER A 40 11.64 -8.09 -8.82
C SER A 40 11.76 -8.94 -10.09
N PHE A 41 12.21 -10.19 -9.95
CA PHE A 41 12.29 -11.17 -11.04
C PHE A 41 10.96 -11.87 -11.34
N LEU A 42 10.10 -12.09 -10.34
CA LEU A 42 8.88 -12.90 -10.48
C LEU A 42 7.62 -12.13 -10.90
N VAL A 43 7.60 -10.80 -10.80
CA VAL A 43 6.48 -9.97 -11.25
C VAL A 43 7.01 -8.91 -12.22
N PRO A 44 6.49 -8.86 -13.47
CA PRO A 44 6.98 -7.92 -14.47
C PRO A 44 6.83 -6.49 -13.97
N ARG A 45 7.88 -5.69 -14.18
CA ARG A 45 8.03 -4.32 -13.66
C ARG A 45 6.81 -3.42 -13.91
N ARG A 46 6.15 -3.58 -15.06
CA ARG A 46 4.94 -2.83 -15.43
C ARG A 46 3.80 -3.04 -14.43
N ILE A 47 3.59 -4.28 -13.98
CA ILE A 47 2.53 -4.62 -13.02
C ILE A 47 2.88 -4.07 -11.64
N ARG A 48 4.14 -4.20 -11.21
CA ARG A 48 4.60 -3.61 -9.93
C ARG A 48 4.45 -2.09 -9.88
N LEU A 49 4.85 -1.40 -10.97
CA LEU A 49 4.68 0.05 -11.07
C LEU A 49 3.21 0.44 -11.10
N ALA A 50 2.37 -0.26 -11.87
CA ALA A 50 0.94 0.02 -11.91
C ALA A 50 0.27 -0.14 -10.55
N MET A 51 0.58 -1.22 -9.82
CA MET A 51 0.07 -1.42 -8.46
C MET A 51 0.58 -0.36 -7.48
N ALA A 52 1.87 0.00 -7.54
CA ALA A 52 2.44 0.99 -6.65
C ALA A 52 1.89 2.41 -6.91
N VAL A 53 1.73 2.81 -8.17
CA VAL A 53 1.11 4.09 -8.55
C VAL A 53 -0.37 4.08 -8.14
N GLY A 54 -1.09 2.99 -8.39
CA GLY A 54 -2.48 2.83 -7.94
C GLY A 54 -2.62 2.97 -6.42
N ALA A 55 -1.74 2.32 -5.65
CA ALA A 55 -1.69 2.43 -4.19
C ALA A 55 -1.37 3.86 -3.74
N MET A 56 -0.39 4.52 -4.36
CA MET A 56 -0.06 5.93 -4.07
C MET A 56 -1.28 6.84 -4.26
N VAL A 57 -1.95 6.75 -5.41
CA VAL A 57 -3.10 7.60 -5.75
C VAL A 57 -4.28 7.32 -4.82
N THR A 58 -4.57 6.05 -4.55
CA THR A 58 -5.69 5.68 -3.66
C THR A 58 -5.45 6.11 -2.22
N LEU A 59 -4.23 5.98 -1.69
CA LEU A 59 -3.88 6.46 -0.35
C LEU A 59 -3.95 7.99 -0.26
N ALA A 60 -3.49 8.71 -1.28
CA ALA A 60 -3.64 10.17 -1.35
C ALA A 60 -5.13 10.58 -1.38
N LEU A 61 -5.95 9.86 -2.14
CA LEU A 61 -7.39 10.08 -2.21
C LEU A 61 -8.08 9.80 -0.87
N MET A 62 -7.68 8.73 -0.16
CA MET A 62 -8.18 8.43 1.18
C MET A 62 -7.84 9.55 2.18
N ALA A 63 -6.61 10.07 2.15
CA ALA A 63 -6.22 11.19 3.00
C ALA A 63 -7.12 12.41 2.75
N PHE A 64 -7.40 12.72 1.48
CA PHE A 64 -8.32 13.80 1.10
C PHE A 64 -9.76 13.54 1.57
N LEU A 65 -10.29 12.34 1.38
CA LEU A 65 -11.63 11.95 1.83
C LEU A 65 -11.82 12.10 3.35
N ILE A 66 -10.77 11.81 4.13
CA ILE A 66 -10.79 11.96 5.59
C ILE A 66 -10.77 13.44 6.01
N LEU A 67 -10.09 14.30 5.26
CA LEU A 67 -10.10 15.73 5.51
C LEU A 67 -11.50 16.33 5.32
N ILE A 68 -12.28 15.82 4.37
CA ILE A 68 -13.67 16.22 4.12
C ILE A 68 -14.71 15.35 4.87
N ASN A 69 -14.28 14.54 5.85
CA ASN A 69 -15.14 13.68 6.69
C ASN A 69 -16.00 12.63 5.93
N LEU A 70 -15.59 12.21 4.73
CA LEU A 70 -16.29 11.20 3.93
C LEU A 70 -15.78 9.77 4.20
N TYR A 71 -16.00 9.28 5.42
CA TYR A 71 -15.47 7.99 5.89
C TYR A 71 -16.05 6.76 5.18
N LEU A 72 -17.28 6.84 4.67
CA LEU A 72 -17.93 5.70 4.01
C LEU A 72 -17.17 5.26 2.74
N TYR A 73 -16.65 6.21 1.96
CA TYR A 73 -15.82 5.93 0.79
C TYR A 73 -14.45 5.37 1.17
N VAL A 74 -13.90 5.80 2.31
CA VAL A 74 -12.62 5.29 2.84
C VAL A 74 -12.76 3.82 3.22
N ILE A 75 -13.89 3.43 3.83
CA ILE A 75 -14.20 2.02 4.13
C ILE A 75 -14.23 1.19 2.85
N VAL A 76 -14.96 1.64 1.82
CA VAL A 76 -15.05 0.90 0.54
C VAL A 76 -13.68 0.74 -0.12
N LEU A 77 -12.91 1.83 -0.21
CA LEU A 77 -11.58 1.80 -0.82
C LEU A 77 -10.60 0.92 -0.03
N SER A 78 -10.67 0.92 1.30
CA SER A 78 -9.80 0.08 2.13
C SER A 78 -10.17 -1.40 2.02
N LEU A 79 -11.46 -1.73 1.90
CA LEU A 79 -11.93 -3.10 1.67
C LEU A 79 -11.44 -3.64 0.32
N ILE A 80 -11.57 -2.86 -0.77
CA ILE A 80 -11.05 -3.22 -2.09
C ILE A 80 -9.52 -3.37 -2.04
N GLY A 81 -8.83 -2.44 -1.37
CA GLY A 81 -7.39 -2.47 -1.19
C GLY A 81 -6.92 -3.73 -0.45
N LEU A 82 -7.62 -4.12 0.62
CA LEU A 82 -7.32 -5.35 1.39
C LEU A 82 -7.51 -6.63 0.58
N VAL A 83 -8.54 -6.70 -0.28
CA VAL A 83 -8.77 -7.86 -1.16
C VAL A 83 -7.59 -8.04 -2.13
N ILE A 84 -7.14 -6.93 -2.74
CA ILE A 84 -5.97 -6.93 -3.63
C ILE A 84 -4.69 -7.25 -2.83
N GLY A 85 -4.54 -6.68 -1.63
CA GLY A 85 -3.45 -6.93 -0.71
C GLY A 85 -3.31 -8.41 -0.32
N MET A 86 -4.42 -9.07 0.03
CA MET A 86 -4.43 -10.51 0.33
C MET A 86 -3.96 -11.36 -0.84
N TYR A 87 -4.34 -11.01 -2.08
CA TYR A 87 -3.81 -11.68 -3.27
C TYR A 87 -2.30 -11.44 -3.43
N GLY A 88 -1.84 -10.23 -3.14
CA GLY A 88 -0.42 -9.87 -3.09
C GLY A 88 0.36 -10.69 -2.06
N VAL A 89 -0.15 -10.83 -0.84
CA VAL A 89 0.44 -11.65 0.23
C VAL A 89 0.46 -13.13 -0.15
N TYR A 90 -0.62 -13.66 -0.71
CA TYR A 90 -0.67 -15.03 -1.21
C TYR A 90 0.44 -15.30 -2.24
N LEU A 91 0.64 -14.38 -3.19
CA LEU A 91 1.73 -14.47 -4.17
C LEU A 91 3.11 -14.38 -3.52
N GLN A 92 3.30 -13.53 -2.51
CA GLN A 92 4.56 -13.39 -1.76
C GLN A 92 4.92 -14.68 -1.02
N VAL A 93 3.97 -15.27 -0.30
CA VAL A 93 4.14 -16.53 0.44
C VAL A 93 4.43 -17.69 -0.51
N ARG A 94 3.65 -17.82 -1.59
CA ARG A 94 3.83 -18.92 -2.55
C ARG A 94 5.18 -18.88 -3.28
N LYS A 95 5.74 -17.68 -3.47
CA LYS A 95 6.99 -17.46 -4.20
C LYS A 95 8.21 -17.27 -3.28
N GLY A 96 8.02 -17.29 -1.96
CA GLY A 96 9.11 -17.10 -0.98
C GLY A 96 9.79 -15.73 -1.06
N ALA A 97 9.09 -14.72 -1.58
CA ALA A 97 9.64 -13.40 -1.85
C ALA A 97 8.73 -12.33 -1.25
N TYR A 98 9.24 -11.60 -0.27
CA TYR A 98 8.46 -10.68 0.55
C TYR A 98 8.79 -9.22 0.20
N CYS A 99 7.77 -8.39 0.08
CA CYS A 99 7.92 -6.96 -0.18
C CYS A 99 7.48 -6.16 1.04
N LEU A 100 8.45 -5.57 1.75
CA LEU A 100 8.19 -4.77 2.95
C LEU A 100 7.24 -3.61 2.64
N TYR A 101 7.46 -2.90 1.53
CA TYR A 101 6.60 -1.79 1.10
C TYR A 101 5.14 -2.23 0.93
N CYS A 102 4.89 -3.35 0.25
CA CYS A 102 3.53 -3.89 0.07
C CYS A 102 2.89 -4.27 1.40
N LEU A 103 3.64 -4.96 2.27
CA LEU A 103 3.14 -5.38 3.57
C LEU A 103 2.79 -4.16 4.45
N THR A 104 3.61 -3.12 4.43
CA THR A 104 3.32 -1.88 5.18
C THR A 104 2.06 -1.19 4.66
N THR A 105 1.82 -1.16 3.35
CA THR A 105 0.57 -0.59 2.82
C THR A 105 -0.65 -1.42 3.16
N ASP A 106 -0.54 -2.75 3.17
CA ASP A 106 -1.65 -3.63 3.58
C ASP A 106 -2.02 -3.38 5.05
N VAL A 107 -1.01 -3.21 5.92
CA VAL A 107 -1.22 -2.85 7.33
C VAL A 107 -1.87 -1.47 7.47
N ILE A 108 -1.43 -0.47 6.69
CA ILE A 108 -2.07 0.86 6.70
C ILE A 108 -3.54 0.72 6.30
N LEU A 109 -3.86 0.02 5.21
CA LEU A 109 -5.23 -0.19 4.75
C LEU A 109 -6.09 -0.87 5.82
N PHE A 110 -5.54 -1.87 6.51
CA PHE A 110 -6.23 -2.58 7.58
C PHE A 110 -6.55 -1.67 8.78
N VAL A 111 -5.56 -0.90 9.24
CA VAL A 111 -5.74 0.06 10.33
C VAL A 111 -6.77 1.13 9.94
N MET A 112 -6.70 1.64 8.70
CA MET A 112 -7.64 2.63 8.20
C MET A 112 -9.06 2.09 8.10
N PHE A 113 -9.23 0.83 7.69
CA PHE A 113 -10.52 0.16 7.68
C PHE A 113 -11.12 0.09 9.09
N ILE A 114 -10.38 -0.40 10.08
CA ILE A 114 -10.86 -0.49 11.48
C ILE A 114 -11.23 0.89 12.02
N LEU A 115 -10.34 1.87 11.88
CA LEU A 115 -10.55 3.21 12.42
C LEU A 115 -11.72 3.94 11.74
N SER A 116 -11.95 3.72 10.45
CA SER A 116 -13.07 4.30 9.73
C SER A 116 -14.40 3.64 10.10
N VAL A 117 -14.43 2.30 10.28
CA VAL A 117 -15.61 1.60 10.79
C VAL A 117 -15.98 2.09 12.20
N LEU A 118 -15.02 2.18 13.12
CA LEU A 118 -15.25 2.71 14.49
C LEU A 118 -15.73 4.16 14.53
N ARG A 119 -15.51 4.93 13.46
CA ARG A 119 -15.93 6.33 13.35
C ARG A 119 -17.33 6.49 12.73
N VAL A 120 -17.76 5.51 11.95
CA VAL A 120 -19.04 5.52 11.22
C VAL A 120 -20.15 4.83 12.01
N VAL A 121 -19.80 3.80 12.79
CA VAL A 121 -20.68 3.15 13.79
C VAL A 121 -20.80 4.04 15.02
#